data_AF-A0A1Y2FTG7-F1
#
_entry.id   AF-A0A1Y2FTG7-F1
#
_cell.length_a   1.000
_cell.length_b   1.000
_cell.length_c   1.000
_cell.angle_alpha   90.00
_cell.angle_beta   90.00
_cell.angle_gamma   90.00
#
_symmetry.space_group_name_H-M   'P 1'
#
loop_
_entity.id
_entity.type
_entity.pdbx_description
1 polymer ?
#
loop_
_entity_poly.entity_id
_entity_poly.type
_entity_poly.pdbx_seq_one_letter_code
_entity_poly.pdbx_strand_id
1 'polypeptide(L)'
;MADNKSGFKRRFPKVGKCCCCFEPKISVFVCTIIFIILLGLEVFFSGISLSIIGEYIFTSTNIISKVFMILDICLLISLILLLVGIEKRNTTYMNQFKIVLFIYLVCDLLGFAYNIYLYNTDEYIEESIKTMKETYKNFNTPVFKDMPDDFYRRSVKRSTNYYIVEAIIIFALIVYYYLSTCSYIEDVEENLNDENDARKLENNEY
;
A
#
# COMPACT_ATOMS: atom_id res chain seq x y z
N MET A 1 -17.68 43.62 -10.46
CA MET A 1 -17.33 42.46 -11.30
C MET A 1 -17.46 41.24 -10.42
N ALA A 2 -18.41 40.37 -10.73
CA ALA A 2 -18.75 39.23 -9.89
C ALA A 2 -17.65 38.17 -9.95
N ASP A 3 -17.33 37.63 -8.78
CA ASP A 3 -16.32 36.61 -8.49
C ASP A 3 -16.76 35.27 -9.12
N ASN A 4 -16.59 35.11 -10.44
CA ASN A 4 -16.67 33.81 -11.11
C ASN A 4 -15.38 33.02 -10.82
N LYS A 5 -15.10 32.72 -9.56
CA LYS A 5 -14.13 31.66 -9.25
C LYS A 5 -14.72 30.35 -9.72
N SER A 6 -13.99 29.62 -10.55
CA SER A 6 -14.34 28.25 -10.93
C SER A 6 -14.82 27.47 -9.71
N GLY A 7 -15.88 26.69 -9.89
CA GLY A 7 -16.48 25.86 -8.83
C GLY A 7 -15.59 24.73 -8.31
N PHE A 8 -14.26 24.83 -8.45
CA PHE A 8 -13.31 23.88 -7.91
C PHE A 8 -13.30 23.97 -6.37
N LYS A 9 -13.84 22.93 -5.75
CA LYS A 9 -13.80 22.76 -4.30
C LYS A 9 -12.82 21.66 -3.93
N ARG A 10 -11.75 22.07 -3.26
CA ARG A 10 -10.71 21.18 -2.74
C ARG A 10 -11.29 20.15 -1.75
N ARG A 11 -10.90 18.87 -1.88
CA ARG A 11 -11.36 17.78 -1.00
C ARG A 11 -10.27 17.32 -0.02
N PHE A 12 -9.00 17.46 -0.37
CA PHE A 12 -7.87 17.12 0.49
C PHE A 12 -7.19 18.40 1.04
N PRO A 13 -6.75 18.40 2.31
CA PRO A 13 -6.01 19.55 2.84
C PRO A 13 -4.70 19.74 2.07
N LYS A 14 -4.15 20.96 2.11
CA LYS A 14 -2.78 21.21 1.65
C LYS A 14 -1.83 20.49 2.61
N VAL A 15 -1.33 19.34 2.17
CA VAL A 15 -0.32 18.57 2.91
C VAL A 15 1.05 18.98 2.40
N GLY A 16 2.02 19.07 3.31
CA GLY A 16 3.40 19.36 2.98
C GLY A 16 4.05 18.32 2.07
N LYS A 17 5.32 18.55 1.75
CA LYS A 17 6.14 17.70 0.89
C LYS A 17 6.28 16.30 1.51
N CYS A 18 6.12 15.25 0.70
CA CYS A 18 6.31 13.87 1.18
C CYS A 18 7.77 13.61 1.62
N CYS A 19 8.73 14.33 1.02
CA CYS A 19 10.13 14.36 1.40
C CYS A 19 10.56 15.82 1.61
N CYS A 20 11.14 16.13 2.78
CA CYS A 20 11.48 17.50 3.19
C CYS A 20 12.41 18.25 2.21
N CYS A 21 13.19 17.50 1.41
CA CYS A 21 14.27 18.05 0.60
C CYS A 21 13.86 18.40 -0.85
N PHE A 22 12.69 17.99 -1.32
CA PHE A 22 12.31 18.13 -2.73
C PHE A 22 11.10 19.02 -2.94
N GLU A 23 10.95 19.56 -4.16
CA GLU A 23 9.69 20.16 -4.57
C GLU A 23 8.56 19.12 -4.58
N PRO A 24 7.29 19.50 -4.34
CA PRO A 24 6.18 18.55 -4.24
C PRO A 24 6.08 17.57 -5.41
N LYS A 25 6.26 18.06 -6.66
CA LYS A 25 6.26 17.21 -7.86
C LYS A 25 7.33 16.13 -7.80
N ILE A 26 8.58 16.52 -7.56
CA ILE A 26 9.74 15.61 -7.52
C ILE A 26 9.59 14.63 -6.36
N SER A 27 9.13 15.12 -5.21
CA SER A 27 8.90 14.29 -4.03
C SER A 27 7.89 13.19 -4.31
N VAL A 28 6.72 13.52 -4.86
CA VAL A 28 5.69 12.51 -5.19
C VAL A 28 6.23 11.54 -6.23
N PHE A 29 6.93 12.04 -7.26
CA PHE A 29 7.51 11.23 -8.32
C PHE A 29 8.51 10.18 -7.80
N VAL A 30 9.47 10.61 -6.98
CA VAL A 30 10.48 9.71 -6.37
C VAL A 30 9.82 8.71 -5.43
N CYS A 31 8.91 9.15 -4.56
CA CYS A 31 8.18 8.25 -3.67
C CYS A 31 7.36 7.22 -4.44
N THR A 32 6.73 7.62 -5.55
CA THR A 32 5.98 6.72 -6.44
C THR A 32 6.90 5.65 -7.03
N ILE A 33 8.10 6.02 -7.50
CA ILE A 33 9.09 5.06 -8.03
C ILE A 33 9.52 4.07 -6.96
N ILE A 34 9.87 4.54 -5.77
CA ILE A 34 10.26 3.67 -4.65
C ILE A 34 9.12 2.70 -4.34
N PHE A 35 7.89 3.18 -4.30
CA PHE A 35 6.73 2.33 -4.02
C PHE A 35 6.49 1.29 -5.11
N ILE A 36 6.64 1.66 -6.39
CA ILE A 36 6.56 0.70 -7.51
C ILE A 36 7.62 -0.40 -7.36
N ILE A 37 8.86 -0.05 -7.01
CA ILE A 37 9.93 -1.04 -6.85
C ILE A 37 9.61 -1.99 -5.69
N LEU A 38 9.20 -1.46 -4.54
CA LEU A 38 8.85 -2.26 -3.37
C LEU A 38 7.67 -3.20 -3.65
N LEU A 39 6.58 -2.67 -4.19
CA LEU A 39 5.39 -3.44 -4.52
C LEU A 39 5.66 -4.46 -5.64
N GLY A 40 6.48 -4.10 -6.63
CA GLY A 40 6.89 -5.00 -7.71
C GLY A 40 7.73 -6.18 -7.20
N LEU A 41 8.64 -5.94 -6.25
CA LEU A 41 9.39 -7.01 -5.59
C LEU A 41 8.47 -7.94 -4.79
N GLU A 42 7.52 -7.39 -4.05
CA GLU A 42 6.54 -8.16 -3.29
C GLU A 42 5.71 -9.10 -4.19
N VAL A 43 5.15 -8.57 -5.29
CA VAL A 43 4.40 -9.37 -6.26
C VAL A 43 5.29 -10.45 -6.89
N PHE A 44 6.55 -10.12 -7.21
CA PHE A 44 7.49 -11.08 -7.79
C PHE A 44 7.82 -12.24 -6.84
N PHE A 45 8.15 -11.95 -5.58
CA PHE A 45 8.45 -13.00 -4.59
C PHE A 45 7.21 -13.84 -4.27
N SER A 46 6.04 -13.21 -4.16
CA SER A 46 4.78 -13.91 -3.97
C SER A 46 4.48 -14.85 -5.14
N GLY A 47 4.71 -14.40 -6.38
CA GLY A 47 4.57 -15.22 -7.59
C GLY A 47 5.53 -16.41 -7.66
N ILE A 48 6.79 -16.25 -7.24
CA ILE A 48 7.77 -17.35 -7.15
C ILE A 48 7.38 -18.35 -6.05
N SER A 49 6.93 -17.88 -4.89
CA SER A 49 6.47 -18.80 -3.83
C SER A 49 5.30 -19.65 -4.29
N LEU A 50 4.42 -19.12 -5.14
CA LEU A 50 3.29 -19.84 -5.72
C LEU A 50 3.71 -20.94 -6.71
N SER A 51 4.86 -20.77 -7.38
CA SER A 51 5.39 -21.79 -8.32
C SER A 51 6.25 -22.86 -7.64
N ILE A 52 6.86 -22.55 -6.49
CA ILE A 52 7.64 -23.51 -5.70
C ILE A 52 6.77 -24.28 -4.70
N ILE A 53 5.70 -23.67 -4.17
CA ILE A 53 4.74 -24.27 -3.23
C ILE A 53 3.52 -24.79 -4.01
N GLY A 54 3.75 -25.54 -5.08
CA GLY A 54 2.68 -26.20 -5.84
C GLY A 54 1.96 -27.34 -5.09
N GLU A 55 2.39 -27.67 -3.87
CA GLU A 55 1.90 -28.86 -3.15
C GLU A 55 1.12 -28.58 -1.86
N TYR A 56 1.10 -27.36 -1.32
CA TYR A 56 0.46 -27.10 -0.02
C TYR A 56 -0.85 -26.32 -0.10
N ILE A 57 -1.92 -27.13 -0.20
CA ILE A 57 -3.22 -27.01 0.50
C ILE A 57 -4.20 -25.93 0.00
N PHE A 58 -5.27 -26.44 -0.62
CA PHE A 58 -6.59 -25.83 -0.78
C PHE A 58 -7.22 -25.53 0.60
N THR A 59 -7.06 -24.31 1.12
CA THR A 59 -7.94 -23.73 2.14
C THR A 59 -8.10 -22.23 1.88
N SER A 60 -9.13 -21.62 2.44
CA SER A 60 -9.59 -20.22 2.22
C SER A 60 -8.50 -19.14 2.25
N THR A 61 -7.39 -19.38 2.94
CA THR A 61 -6.16 -18.55 2.93
C THR A 61 -5.60 -18.36 1.52
N ASN A 62 -5.78 -19.32 0.63
CA ASN A 62 -5.32 -19.32 -0.76
C ASN A 62 -6.19 -18.46 -1.69
N ILE A 63 -7.47 -18.25 -1.36
CA ILE A 63 -8.36 -17.36 -2.14
C ILE A 63 -8.08 -15.91 -1.75
N ILE A 64 -8.00 -15.64 -0.44
CA ILE A 64 -7.73 -14.30 0.08
C ILE A 64 -6.37 -13.80 -0.42
N SER A 65 -5.32 -14.63 -0.37
CA SER A 65 -3.99 -14.26 -0.89
C SER A 65 -3.99 -13.96 -2.39
N LYS A 66 -4.76 -14.70 -3.19
CA LYS A 66 -4.93 -14.41 -4.63
C LYS A 66 -5.65 -13.10 -4.88
N VAL A 67 -6.65 -12.77 -4.06
CA VAL A 67 -7.37 -11.48 -4.16
C VAL A 67 -6.42 -10.32 -3.85
N PHE A 68 -5.60 -10.43 -2.79
CA PHE A 68 -4.58 -9.42 -2.48
C PHE A 68 -3.55 -9.28 -3.60
N MET A 69 -3.07 -10.38 -4.17
CA MET A 69 -2.16 -10.33 -5.33
C MET A 69 -2.77 -9.56 -6.52
N ILE A 70 -4.06 -9.77 -6.83
CA ILE A 70 -4.74 -9.03 -7.90
C ILE A 70 -4.82 -7.53 -7.56
N LEU A 71 -5.15 -7.22 -6.31
CA LEU A 71 -5.20 -5.85 -5.79
C LEU A 71 -3.84 -5.14 -5.94
N ASP A 72 -2.73 -5.82 -5.61
CA ASP A 72 -1.37 -5.30 -5.75
C ASP A 72 -1.02 -5.00 -7.20
N ILE A 73 -1.39 -5.89 -8.13
CA ILE A 73 -1.20 -5.68 -9.56
C ILE A 73 -2.00 -4.45 -10.03
N CYS A 74 -3.26 -4.31 -9.60
CA CYS A 74 -4.07 -3.13 -9.91
C CYS A 74 -3.45 -1.84 -9.35
N LEU A 75 -2.92 -1.88 -8.13
CA LEU A 75 -2.23 -0.74 -7.53
C LEU A 75 -0.94 -0.41 -8.30
N LEU A 76 -0.14 -1.40 -8.69
CA LEU A 76 1.08 -1.23 -9.47
C LEU A 76 0.78 -0.52 -10.80
N ILE A 77 -0.24 -0.97 -11.53
CA ILE A 77 -0.70 -0.33 -12.77
C ILE A 77 -1.12 1.12 -12.49
N SER A 78 -1.86 1.35 -11.41
CA SER A 78 -2.30 2.69 -11.03
C SER A 78 -1.14 3.62 -10.66
N LEU A 79 -0.07 3.12 -10.05
CA LEU A 79 1.15 3.88 -9.74
C LEU A 79 1.93 4.24 -11.01
N ILE A 80 2.01 3.32 -11.99
CA ILE A 80 2.62 3.60 -13.30
C ILE A 80 1.81 4.69 -14.03
N LEU A 81 0.48 4.58 -14.04
CA LEU A 81 -0.39 5.60 -14.63
C LEU A 81 -0.27 6.94 -13.88
N LEU A 82 -0.08 6.93 -12.56
CA LEU A 82 0.21 8.15 -11.79
C LEU A 82 1.48 8.84 -12.30
N LEU A 83 2.59 8.11 -12.51
CA LEU A 83 3.82 8.69 -13.06
C LEU A 83 3.58 9.35 -14.43
N VAL A 84 2.86 8.66 -15.32
CA VAL A 84 2.47 9.21 -16.64
C VAL A 84 1.57 10.43 -16.48
N GLY A 85 0.65 10.41 -15.51
CA GLY A 85 -0.24 11.51 -15.17
C GLY A 85 0.53 12.74 -14.69
N ILE A 86 1.51 12.56 -13.80
CA ILE A 86 2.36 13.64 -13.28
C ILE A 86 3.16 14.30 -14.41
N GLU A 87 3.76 13.52 -15.31
CA GLU A 87 4.55 14.05 -16.42
C GLU A 87 3.69 14.76 -17.47
N LYS A 88 2.57 14.15 -17.87
CA LYS A 88 1.69 14.70 -18.91
C LYS A 88 0.64 15.69 -18.39
N ARG A 89 0.65 15.99 -17.08
CA ARG A 89 -0.42 16.73 -16.39
C ARG A 89 -1.83 16.19 -16.68
N ASN A 90 -1.96 14.87 -16.85
CA ASN A 90 -3.25 14.23 -17.16
C ASN A 90 -4.00 13.90 -15.87
N THR A 91 -5.04 14.69 -15.56
CA THR A 91 -5.84 14.57 -14.34
C THR A 91 -6.64 13.26 -14.26
N THR A 92 -6.98 12.65 -15.39
CA THR A 92 -7.71 11.36 -15.42
C THR A 92 -6.88 10.25 -14.77
N TYR A 93 -5.60 10.12 -15.14
CA TYR A 93 -4.73 9.10 -14.55
C TYR A 93 -4.42 9.39 -13.07
N MET A 94 -4.25 10.66 -12.73
CA MET A 94 -4.03 11.07 -11.34
C MET A 94 -5.27 10.79 -10.46
N ASN A 95 -6.48 11.01 -10.98
CA ASN A 95 -7.71 10.73 -10.25
C ASN A 95 -8.01 9.23 -10.10
N GLN A 96 -7.62 8.40 -11.08
CA GLN A 96 -7.69 6.95 -10.93
C GLN A 96 -6.88 6.49 -9.71
N PHE A 97 -5.68 7.02 -9.52
CA PHE A 97 -4.84 6.71 -8.36
C PHE A 97 -5.52 7.02 -7.02
N LYS A 98 -6.22 8.16 -6.91
CA LYS A 98 -6.93 8.53 -5.66
C LYS A 98 -7.93 7.45 -5.24
N ILE A 99 -8.60 6.83 -6.21
CA ILE A 99 -9.62 5.79 -5.98
C ILE A 99 -8.96 4.43 -5.70
N VAL A 100 -8.02 4.01 -6.55
CA VAL A 100 -7.38 2.69 -6.44
C VAL A 100 -6.60 2.57 -5.14
N LEU A 101 -5.78 3.57 -4.78
CA LEU A 101 -5.01 3.52 -3.55
C LEU A 101 -5.90 3.64 -2.29
N PHE A 102 -7.04 4.34 -2.38
CA PHE A 102 -8.00 4.36 -1.27
C PHE A 102 -8.64 2.99 -1.03
N ILE A 103 -9.09 2.31 -2.09
CA ILE A 103 -9.63 0.94 -1.98
C ILE A 103 -8.56 0.01 -1.40
N TYR A 104 -7.32 0.13 -1.88
CA TYR A 104 -6.19 -0.63 -1.35
C TYR A 104 -6.01 -0.42 0.15
N LEU A 105 -5.96 0.83 0.62
CA LEU A 105 -5.82 1.17 2.04
C LEU A 105 -6.95 0.59 2.91
N VAL A 106 -8.19 0.59 2.41
CA VAL A 106 -9.33 0.00 3.13
C VAL A 106 -9.19 -1.52 3.21
N CYS A 107 -8.85 -2.18 2.10
CA CYS A 107 -8.62 -3.62 2.07
C CYS A 107 -7.46 -4.04 2.98
N ASP A 108 -6.37 -3.29 2.97
CA ASP A 108 -5.19 -3.53 3.79
C ASP A 108 -5.50 -3.36 5.29
N LEU A 109 -6.25 -2.31 5.66
CA LEU A 109 -6.72 -2.11 7.04
C LEU A 109 -7.60 -3.27 7.53
N LEU A 110 -8.52 -3.76 6.69
CA LEU A 110 -9.34 -4.92 7.00
C LEU A 110 -8.49 -6.20 7.12
N GLY A 111 -7.50 -6.36 6.25
CA GLY A 111 -6.52 -7.44 6.30
C GLY A 111 -5.73 -7.43 7.61
N PHE A 112 -5.23 -6.28 8.05
CA PHE A 112 -4.55 -6.13 9.33
C PHE A 112 -5.45 -6.45 10.51
N ALA A 113 -6.69 -5.96 10.53
CA ALA A 113 -7.65 -6.26 11.59
C ALA A 113 -7.93 -7.78 11.68
N TYR A 114 -8.08 -8.43 10.53
CA TYR A 114 -8.29 -9.88 10.45
C TYR A 114 -7.05 -10.67 10.91
N ASN A 115 -5.85 -10.27 10.51
CA ASN A 115 -4.61 -10.91 10.96
C ASN A 115 -4.41 -10.77 12.48
N ILE A 116 -4.66 -9.58 13.05
CA ILE A 116 -4.61 -9.36 14.50
C ILE A 116 -5.62 -10.25 15.23
N TYR A 117 -6.84 -10.39 14.68
CA TYR A 117 -7.83 -11.32 15.23
C TYR A 117 -7.30 -12.76 15.25
N LEU A 118 -6.76 -13.24 14.12
CA LEU A 118 -6.18 -14.59 14.02
C LEU A 118 -5.02 -14.79 15.00
N TYR A 119 -4.14 -13.82 15.15
CA TYR A 119 -3.00 -13.91 16.07
C TYR A 119 -3.38 -14.07 17.54
N ASN A 120 -4.60 -13.69 17.91
CA ASN A 120 -5.12 -13.84 19.26
C ASN A 120 -5.85 -15.18 19.47
N THR A 121 -5.96 -16.05 18.46
CA THR A 121 -6.55 -17.39 18.62
C THR A 121 -5.49 -18.42 19.03
N ASP A 122 -5.84 -19.32 19.95
CA ASP A 122 -4.93 -20.40 20.36
C ASP A 122 -4.63 -21.36 19.19
N GLU A 123 -5.59 -21.57 18.30
CA GLU A 123 -5.44 -22.40 17.09
C GLU A 123 -4.30 -21.88 16.20
N TYR A 124 -4.26 -20.57 15.93
CA TYR A 124 -3.20 -19.97 15.12
C TYR A 124 -1.82 -20.13 15.77
N ILE A 125 -1.74 -19.97 17.10
CA ILE A 125 -0.49 -20.11 17.85
C ILE A 125 0.00 -21.57 17.78
N GLU A 126 -0.90 -22.54 17.96
CA GLU A 126 -0.55 -23.96 17.91
C GLU A 126 -0.12 -24.40 16.51
N GLU A 127 -0.81 -23.96 15.47
CA GLU A 127 -0.45 -24.23 14.07
C GLU A 127 0.90 -23.60 13.69
N SER A 128 1.16 -22.38 14.17
CA SER A 128 2.44 -21.69 13.99
C SER A 128 3.58 -22.42 14.67
N ILE A 129 3.38 -22.91 15.90
CA ILE A 129 4.36 -23.73 16.63
C ILE A 129 4.63 -25.04 15.88
N LYS A 130 3.59 -25.71 15.38
CA LYS A 130 3.71 -26.94 14.60
C LYS A 130 4.55 -26.71 13.35
N THR A 131 4.23 -25.66 12.57
CA THR A 131 4.96 -25.29 11.36
C THR A 131 6.43 -24.97 11.65
N MET A 132 6.68 -24.24 12.73
CA MET A 132 8.04 -23.89 13.16
C MET A 132 8.85 -25.14 13.54
N LYS A 133 8.25 -26.08 14.29
CA LYS A 133 8.88 -27.37 14.64
C LYS A 133 9.19 -28.23 13.40
N GLU A 134 8.26 -28.30 12.45
CA GLU A 134 8.45 -29.05 11.19
C GLU A 134 9.58 -28.44 10.35
N THR A 135 9.65 -27.11 10.28
CA THR A 135 10.71 -26.37 9.59
C THR A 135 12.08 -26.71 10.19
N TYR A 136 12.25 -26.59 11.51
CA TYR A 136 13.53 -26.89 12.18
C TYR A 136 13.96 -28.36 12.05
N LYS A 137 12.99 -29.28 12.01
CA LYS A 137 13.24 -30.70 11.75
C LYS A 137 13.81 -30.93 10.35
N ASN A 138 13.29 -30.24 9.33
CA ASN A 138 13.75 -30.34 7.95
C ASN A 138 15.16 -29.76 7.76
N PHE A 139 15.54 -28.73 8.53
CA PHE A 139 16.89 -28.16 8.51
C PHE A 139 17.90 -28.91 9.39
N ASN A 140 17.52 -30.05 9.96
CA ASN A 140 18.40 -30.93 10.74
C ASN A 140 19.17 -30.18 11.86
N THR A 141 18.48 -29.24 12.53
CA THR A 141 19.08 -28.44 13.62
C THR A 141 18.83 -29.12 14.97
N PRO A 142 19.80 -29.89 15.52
CA PRO A 142 19.56 -30.73 16.69
C PRO A 142 19.22 -29.93 17.97
N VAL A 143 19.66 -28.68 18.05
CA VAL A 143 19.46 -27.80 19.22
C VAL A 143 17.99 -27.41 19.41
N PHE A 144 17.20 -27.34 18.34
CA PHE A 144 15.80 -26.89 18.42
C PHE A 144 14.81 -28.04 18.61
N LYS A 145 15.21 -29.27 18.26
CA LYS A 145 14.32 -30.44 18.29
C LYS A 145 13.77 -30.77 19.69
N ASP A 146 14.55 -30.45 20.73
CA ASP A 146 14.24 -30.74 22.13
C ASP A 146 13.91 -29.49 22.96
N MET A 147 13.68 -28.33 22.33
CA MET A 147 13.27 -27.14 23.05
C MET A 147 11.82 -27.25 23.57
N PRO A 148 11.54 -26.74 24.78
CA PRO A 148 10.19 -26.76 25.33
C PRO A 148 9.24 -25.88 24.51
N ASP A 149 7.97 -26.27 24.46
CA ASP A 149 6.90 -25.56 23.72
C ASP A 149 6.75 -24.10 24.15
N ASP A 150 7.06 -23.80 25.41
CA ASP A 150 7.09 -22.43 25.95
C ASP A 150 8.13 -21.52 25.27
N PHE A 151 9.21 -22.09 24.72
CA PHE A 151 10.15 -21.33 23.90
C PHE A 151 9.50 -20.92 22.59
N TYR A 152 8.89 -21.87 21.88
CA TYR A 152 8.21 -21.64 20.61
C TYR A 152 7.04 -20.66 20.76
N ARG A 153 6.21 -20.83 21.80
CA ARG A 153 5.08 -19.93 22.09
C ARG A 153 5.56 -18.51 22.37
N ARG A 154 6.67 -18.33 23.13
CA ARG A 154 7.26 -17.01 23.36
C ARG A 154 7.83 -16.39 22.08
N SER A 155 8.52 -17.19 21.27
CA SER A 155 9.07 -16.73 19.99
C SER A 155 7.98 -16.28 19.02
N VAL A 156 6.92 -17.08 18.84
CA VAL A 156 5.75 -16.72 18.01
C VAL A 156 5.14 -15.41 18.50
N LYS A 157 4.78 -15.31 19.79
CA LYS A 157 4.19 -14.08 20.36
C LYS A 157 5.08 -12.85 20.18
N ARG A 158 6.40 -13.00 20.35
CA ARG A 158 7.36 -11.90 20.18
C ARG A 158 7.44 -11.46 18.71
N SER A 159 7.54 -12.40 17.79
CA SER A 159 7.57 -12.12 16.34
C SER A 159 6.28 -11.44 15.89
N THR A 160 5.13 -11.93 16.34
CA THR A 160 3.82 -11.31 16.08
C THR A 160 3.76 -9.87 16.58
N ASN A 161 4.23 -9.59 17.79
CA ASN A 161 4.25 -8.23 18.33
C ASN A 161 5.14 -7.29 17.51
N TYR A 162 6.31 -7.75 17.08
CA TYR A 162 7.17 -6.95 16.19
C TYR A 162 6.49 -6.67 14.86
N TYR A 163 5.87 -7.69 14.26
CA TYR A 163 5.13 -7.56 13.01
C TYR A 163 3.99 -6.54 13.12
N ILE A 164 3.22 -6.54 14.21
CA ILE A 164 2.13 -5.57 14.42
C ILE A 164 2.68 -4.13 14.46
N VAL A 165 3.77 -3.89 15.18
CA VAL A 165 4.38 -2.55 15.28
C VAL A 165 4.92 -2.10 13.92
N GLU A 166 5.60 -2.98 13.21
CA GLU A 166 6.11 -2.73 11.86
C GLU A 166 4.97 -2.40 10.88
N ALA A 167 3.90 -3.21 10.88
CA ALA A 167 2.71 -3.00 10.06
C ALA A 167 2.06 -1.63 10.30
N ILE A 168 1.92 -1.21 11.57
CA ILE A 168 1.37 0.11 11.91
C ILE A 168 2.23 1.24 11.34
N ILE A 169 3.56 1.13 11.44
CA ILE A 169 4.48 2.14 10.92
C ILE A 169 4.39 2.21 9.39
N ILE A 170 4.43 1.07 8.71
CA ILE A 170 4.34 0.99 7.25
C ILE A 170 2.99 1.56 6.78
N PHE A 171 1.88 1.13 7.39
CA PHE A 171 0.56 1.63 7.05
C PHE A 171 0.45 3.16 7.21
N ALA A 172 0.98 3.70 8.32
CA ALA A 172 1.01 5.15 8.53
C ALA A 172 1.82 5.89 7.46
N LEU A 173 2.96 5.32 7.01
CA LEU A 173 3.75 5.87 5.91
C LEU A 173 2.99 5.85 4.58
N ILE A 174 2.27 4.77 4.27
CA ILE A 174 1.45 4.67 3.05
C ILE A 174 0.28 5.66 3.08
N VAL A 175 -0.39 5.82 4.23
CA VAL A 175 -1.45 6.83 4.41
C VAL A 175 -0.89 8.24 4.22
N TYR A 176 0.28 8.53 4.80
CA TYR A 176 0.94 9.82 4.59
C TYR A 176 1.27 10.07 3.12
N TYR A 177 1.82 9.08 2.43
CA TYR A 177 2.08 9.13 0.99
C TYR A 177 0.80 9.37 0.18
N TYR A 178 -0.30 8.68 0.51
CA TYR A 178 -1.60 8.87 -0.12
C TYR A 178 -2.10 10.31 0.03
N LEU A 179 -2.07 10.85 1.24
CA LEU A 179 -2.53 12.21 1.54
C LEU A 179 -1.67 13.27 0.83
N SER A 180 -0.34 13.13 0.86
CA SER A 180 0.58 14.05 0.19
C SER A 180 0.40 14.01 -1.33
N THR A 181 0.24 12.82 -1.91
CA THR A 181 0.00 12.67 -3.35
C THR A 181 -1.37 13.23 -3.76
N CYS A 182 -2.43 12.97 -2.99
CA CYS A 182 -3.75 13.53 -3.27
C CYS A 182 -3.76 15.06 -3.20
N SER A 183 -3.08 15.63 -2.20
CA SER A 183 -2.89 17.08 -2.09
C SER A 183 -2.18 17.64 -3.33
N TYR A 184 -1.11 17.00 -3.79
CA TYR A 184 -0.41 17.42 -5.01
C TYR A 184 -1.31 17.36 -6.25
N ILE A 185 -2.11 16.29 -6.40
CA ILE A 185 -3.00 16.17 -7.56
C ILE A 185 -4.03 17.31 -7.55
N GLU A 186 -4.58 17.66 -6.38
CA GLU A 186 -5.51 18.79 -6.28
C GLU A 186 -4.83 20.13 -6.58
N ASP A 187 -3.56 20.31 -6.19
CA ASP A 187 -2.80 21.50 -6.60
C ASP A 187 -2.66 21.58 -8.13
N VAL A 188 -2.46 20.45 -8.81
CA VAL A 188 -2.41 20.40 -10.28
C VAL A 188 -3.79 20.72 -10.89
N GLU A 189 -4.88 20.20 -10.32
CA GLU A 189 -6.24 20.49 -10.78
C GLU A 189 -6.64 21.95 -10.57
N GLU A 190 -6.28 22.55 -9.44
CA GLU A 190 -6.48 23.96 -9.12
C GLU A 190 -5.79 24.85 -10.17
N ASN A 191 -4.49 24.60 -10.41
CA ASN A 191 -3.71 25.35 -11.40
C ASN A 191 -4.28 25.22 -12.84
N LEU A 192 -4.76 24.03 -13.23
CA LEU A 192 -5.35 23.84 -14.56
C LEU A 192 -6.69 24.58 -14.72
N ASN A 193 -7.49 24.66 -13.66
CA ASN A 193 -8.74 25.42 -13.69
C ASN A 193 -8.46 26.93 -13.76
N ASP A 194 -7.50 27.42 -12.98
CA ASP A 194 -7.08 28.82 -13.03
C ASP A 194 -6.55 29.20 -14.43
N GLU A 195 -5.72 28.34 -15.04
CA GLU A 195 -5.24 28.53 -16.42
C GLU A 195 -6.39 28.54 -17.45
N ASN A 196 -7.39 27.68 -17.28
CA ASN A 196 -8.54 27.61 -18.18
C ASN A 196 -9.48 28.81 -18.01
N ASP A 197 -9.70 29.27 -16.78
CA ASP A 197 -10.50 30.47 -16.50
C ASP A 197 -9.82 31.71 -17.06
N ALA A 198 -8.50 31.82 -16.91
CA ALA A 198 -7.71 32.89 -17.53
C ALA A 198 -7.85 32.89 -19.06
N ARG A 199 -7.77 31.72 -19.71
CA ARG A 199 -7.95 31.61 -21.17
C ARG A 199 -9.37 31.96 -21.63
N LYS A 200 -10.41 31.59 -20.88
CA LYS A 200 -11.80 31.99 -21.19
C LYS A 200 -11.99 33.49 -21.12
N LEU A 201 -11.38 34.13 -20.12
CA LEU A 201 -11.36 35.59 -19.99
C LEU A 201 -10.62 36.25 -21.17
N GLU A 202 -9.49 35.69 -21.60
CA GLU A 202 -8.76 36.16 -22.79
C GLU A 202 -9.60 36.02 -24.08
N ASN A 203 -10.39 34.95 -24.20
CA ASN A 203 -11.21 34.66 -25.38
C ASN A 203 -12.60 35.35 -25.36
N ASN A 204 -12.96 36.08 -24.31
CA ASN A 204 -14.31 36.64 -24.08
C ASN A 204 -15.44 35.59 -24.13
N GLU A 205 -15.14 34.34 -23.77
CA GLU A 205 -16.11 33.25 -23.66
C GLU A 205 -16.66 33.21 -22.22
N TYR A 206 -17.81 33.86 -21.99
CA TYR A 206 -18.50 33.88 -20.68
C TYR A 206 -19.67 32.89 -20.63
#